data_AF-A0A0T9KZY5-F1
#
_entry.id   AF-A0A0T9KZY5-F1
#
_cell.length_a   1.000
_cell.length_b   1.000
_cell.length_c   1.000
_cell.angle_alpha   90.00
_cell.angle_beta   90.00
_cell.angle_gamma   90.00
#
_symmetry.space_group_name_H-M   'P 1'
#
loop_
_entity.id
_entity.type
_entity.pdbx_description
1 polymer ?
#
loop_
_entity_poly.entity_id
_entity_poly.type
_entity_poly.pdbx_seq_one_letter_code
_entity_poly.pdbx_strand_id
1 'polypeptide(L)'
;MIKTITAVQVERDALGFWTHPDFFEPANGNEFGVEGEFYAWKMRNRVTGAMSWMENEENAEELQAAYDSVGCDVSLWQPKPPAGDGWFLASIHDAEDGPVCYWLRSIEFDPEALAAHRDRSHLEALKMVLLTKHQAAVTAAHEYFAACDVGEERLFAAAIFERLRVATRR
;
A
#
# COMPACT_ATOMS: atom_id res chain seq x y z
N MET A 1 -10.29 12.95 -8.31
CA MET A 1 -8.85 12.73 -8.52
C MET A 1 -8.31 12.09 -7.26
N ILE A 2 -7.58 10.98 -7.36
CA ILE A 2 -6.90 10.41 -6.19
C ILE A 2 -5.73 11.37 -5.89
N LYS A 3 -5.74 11.98 -4.69
CA LYS A 3 -4.63 12.81 -4.22
C LYS A 3 -3.47 11.88 -3.89
N THR A 4 -2.36 11.99 -4.60
CA THR A 4 -1.10 11.30 -4.28
C THR A 4 -0.36 12.10 -3.22
N ILE A 5 0.20 11.44 -2.22
CA ILE A 5 1.08 12.06 -1.22
C ILE A 5 2.29 12.73 -1.90
N THR A 6 2.62 13.94 -1.46
CA THR A 6 3.77 14.72 -1.94
C THR A 6 4.43 15.40 -0.76
N ALA A 7 5.69 15.82 -0.89
CA ALA A 7 6.39 16.56 0.15
C ALA A 7 5.58 17.78 0.65
N VAL A 8 5.58 17.97 1.97
CA VAL A 8 5.02 19.15 2.65
C VAL A 8 6.07 19.71 3.61
N GLN A 9 5.80 20.90 4.15
CA GLN A 9 6.61 21.47 5.21
C GLN A 9 6.57 20.54 6.45
N VAL A 10 7.74 20.21 6.96
CA VAL A 10 7.90 19.41 8.18
C VAL A 10 7.82 20.34 9.39
N GLU A 11 6.88 20.05 10.29
CA GLU A 11 6.64 20.83 11.51
C GLU A 11 6.69 19.90 12.72
N ARG A 12 7.91 19.60 13.20
CA ARG A 12 8.11 18.71 14.33
C ARG A 12 7.53 19.26 15.62
N ASP A 13 7.04 18.36 16.46
CA ASP A 13 6.58 18.70 17.80
C ASP A 13 7.76 19.00 18.74
N ALA A 14 7.45 19.28 20.00
CA ALA A 14 8.44 19.63 21.02
C ALA A 14 9.45 18.51 21.32
N LEU A 15 9.13 17.25 21.02
CA LEU A 15 9.99 16.09 21.19
C LEU A 15 10.71 15.72 19.88
N GLY A 16 10.50 16.47 18.80
CA GLY A 16 11.11 16.21 17.50
C GLY A 16 10.35 15.21 16.63
N PHE A 17 9.20 14.70 17.07
CA PHE A 17 8.39 13.77 16.29
C PHE A 17 7.52 14.51 15.27
N TRP A 18 7.16 13.80 14.20
CA TRP A 18 6.28 14.33 13.17
C TRP A 18 5.78 13.21 12.26
N THR A 19 4.54 13.29 11.83
CA THR A 19 3.98 12.40 10.81
C THR A 19 3.30 13.23 9.74
N HIS A 20 3.56 12.87 8.48
CA HIS A 20 2.95 13.53 7.34
C HIS A 20 1.42 13.44 7.44
N PRO A 21 0.66 14.53 7.17
CA PRO A 21 -0.80 14.55 7.37
C PRO A 21 -1.58 13.56 6.49
N ASP A 22 -1.07 13.26 5.30
CA ASP A 22 -1.61 12.23 4.43
C ASP A 22 -0.91 10.85 4.58
N PHE A 23 -0.14 10.61 5.65
CA PHE A 23 0.53 9.32 5.87
C PHE A 23 -0.48 8.18 6.07
N PHE A 24 0.01 6.94 6.03
CA PHE A 24 -0.83 5.77 6.17
C PHE A 24 -1.51 5.72 7.55
N GLU A 25 -2.84 5.57 7.54
CA GLU A 25 -3.65 5.25 8.70
C GLU A 25 -4.28 3.85 8.50
N PRO A 26 -4.14 2.93 9.46
CA PRO A 26 -4.80 1.63 9.39
C PRO A 26 -6.33 1.76 9.30
N ALA A 27 -6.94 0.92 8.47
CA ALA A 27 -8.39 0.87 8.34
C ALA A 27 -9.08 0.43 9.65
N ASN A 28 -10.34 0.84 9.80
CA ASN A 28 -11.20 0.49 10.93
C ASN A 28 -10.71 0.97 12.30
N GLY A 29 -9.78 1.93 12.35
CA GLY A 29 -9.21 2.44 13.60
C GLY A 29 -8.31 1.41 14.31
N ASN A 30 -7.75 0.46 13.56
CA ASN A 30 -6.77 -0.47 14.10
C ASN A 30 -5.50 0.27 14.50
N GLU A 31 -4.81 -0.22 15.52
CA GLU A 31 -3.51 0.31 15.93
C GLU A 31 -2.43 0.02 14.87
N PHE A 32 -2.54 -1.15 14.21
CA PHE A 32 -1.61 -1.58 13.17
C PHE A 32 -2.35 -1.94 11.88
N GLY A 33 -1.72 -1.64 10.74
CA GLY A 33 -2.20 -2.06 9.44
C GLY A 33 -2.18 -3.57 9.30
N VAL A 34 -3.18 -4.14 8.62
CA VAL A 34 -3.17 -5.57 8.30
C VAL A 34 -2.20 -5.87 7.14
N GLU A 35 -1.82 -7.13 6.97
CA GLU A 35 -0.88 -7.54 5.92
C GLU A 35 -1.31 -7.01 4.54
N GLY A 36 -0.38 -6.32 3.86
CA GLY A 36 -0.59 -5.77 2.52
C GLY A 36 -1.31 -4.41 2.47
N GLU A 37 -1.86 -3.91 3.58
CA GLU A 37 -2.59 -2.64 3.60
C GLU A 37 -1.67 -1.45 3.32
N PHE A 38 -0.56 -1.36 4.06
CA PHE A 38 0.46 -0.33 3.85
C PHE A 38 1.07 -0.41 2.45
N TYR A 39 1.29 -1.62 1.92
CA TYR A 39 1.77 -1.82 0.56
C TYR A 39 0.76 -1.29 -0.47
N ALA A 40 -0.53 -1.58 -0.29
CA ALA A 40 -1.58 -1.08 -1.17
C ALA A 40 -1.73 0.45 -1.07
N TRP A 41 -1.51 1.04 0.11
CA TRP A 41 -1.45 2.49 0.29
C TRP A 41 -0.28 3.11 -0.50
N LYS A 42 0.93 2.53 -0.42
CA LYS A 42 2.10 2.99 -1.21
C LYS A 42 1.84 2.90 -2.71
N MET A 43 1.22 1.82 -3.17
CA MET A 43 0.84 1.64 -4.57
C MET A 43 -0.12 2.72 -5.05
N ARG A 44 -1.19 3.01 -4.28
CA ARG A 44 -2.16 4.07 -4.64
C ARG A 44 -1.50 5.45 -4.69
N ASN A 45 -0.54 5.68 -3.81
CA ASN A 45 0.22 6.93 -3.73
C ASN A 45 1.41 7.01 -4.70
N ARG A 46 1.73 5.92 -5.42
CA ARG A 46 2.87 5.83 -6.33
C ARG A 46 4.20 6.20 -5.65
N VAL A 47 4.41 5.68 -4.45
CA VAL A 47 5.64 5.92 -3.67
C VAL A 47 6.35 4.61 -3.30
N THR A 48 7.67 4.69 -3.19
CA THR A 48 8.51 3.73 -2.46
C THR A 48 8.92 4.33 -1.11
N GLY A 49 9.46 3.51 -0.21
CA GLY A 49 9.85 3.95 1.12
C GLY A 49 11.12 3.28 1.63
N ALA A 50 11.81 3.98 2.53
CA ALA A 50 13.02 3.53 3.19
C ALA A 50 13.02 4.00 4.64
N MET A 51 13.75 3.27 5.49
CA MET A 51 13.88 3.60 6.91
C MET A 51 15.31 4.02 7.21
N SER A 52 15.44 5.00 8.09
CA SER A 52 16.69 5.42 8.72
C SER A 52 16.49 5.33 10.22
N TRP A 53 17.38 4.62 10.91
CA TRP A 53 17.32 4.48 12.35
C TRP A 53 18.31 5.44 13.00
N MET A 54 17.92 6.03 14.13
CA MET A 54 18.76 6.94 14.89
C MET A 54 20.07 6.27 15.34
N GLU A 55 20.03 4.99 15.67
CA GLU A 55 21.21 4.18 16.06
C GLU A 55 22.28 4.07 14.97
N ASN A 56 21.92 4.31 13.70
CA ASN A 56 22.84 4.22 12.56
C ASN A 56 23.50 5.57 12.22
N GLU A 57 23.23 6.62 13.00
CA GLU A 57 23.87 7.93 12.85
C GLU A 57 25.31 7.91 13.39
N GLU A 58 26.18 8.74 12.81
CA GLU A 58 27.57 8.86 13.26
C GLU A 58 27.69 9.32 14.73
N ASN A 59 26.71 10.08 15.21
CA ASN A 59 26.60 10.56 16.59
C ASN A 59 25.52 9.83 17.41
N ALA A 60 25.24 8.56 17.08
CA ALA A 60 24.21 7.76 17.74
C ALA A 60 24.31 7.75 19.27
N GLU A 61 25.51 7.68 19.86
CA GLU A 61 25.68 7.69 21.32
C GLU A 61 25.13 8.97 21.98
N GLU A 62 25.37 10.14 21.36
CA GLU A 62 24.90 11.43 21.87
C GLU A 62 23.38 11.55 21.73
N LEU A 63 22.84 11.09 20.60
CA LEU A 63 21.40 11.08 20.33
C LEU A 63 20.67 10.11 21.27
N GLN A 64 21.24 8.92 21.51
CA GLN A 64 20.68 7.93 22.43
C GLN A 64 20.66 8.47 23.86
N ALA A 65 21.72 9.14 24.31
CA ALA A 65 21.75 9.76 25.63
C ALA A 65 20.67 10.85 25.81
N ALA A 66 20.36 11.62 24.75
CA ALA A 66 19.28 12.59 24.76
C ALA A 66 17.90 11.90 24.80
N TYR A 67 17.72 10.84 24.00
CA TYR A 67 16.49 10.07 23.94
C TYR A 67 16.20 9.33 25.26
N ASP A 68 17.20 8.69 25.87
CA ASP A 68 17.08 7.98 27.15
C ASP A 68 16.86 8.92 28.36
N SER A 69 17.00 10.23 28.15
CA SER A 69 16.67 11.22 29.16
C SER A 69 15.16 11.31 29.39
N VAL A 70 14.72 12.14 30.35
CA VAL A 70 13.29 12.29 30.65
C VAL A 70 12.59 12.92 29.43
N GLY A 71 11.90 12.10 28.64
CA GLY A 71 10.99 12.59 27.60
C GLY A 71 11.10 11.94 26.22
N CYS A 72 11.98 10.96 25.98
CA CYS A 72 12.13 10.32 24.66
C CYS A 72 12.37 11.35 23.55
N ASP A 73 13.24 12.34 23.81
CA ASP A 73 13.43 13.52 22.98
C ASP A 73 14.35 13.22 21.78
N VAL A 74 13.83 13.41 20.57
CA VAL A 74 14.56 13.27 19.29
C VAL A 74 14.73 14.60 18.55
N SER A 75 14.48 15.74 19.20
CA SER A 75 14.56 17.08 18.59
C SER A 75 15.95 17.43 18.07
N LEU A 76 17.00 16.85 18.64
CA LEU A 76 18.39 17.01 18.19
C LEU A 76 18.72 16.14 16.96
N TRP A 77 17.94 15.08 16.69
CA TRP A 77 18.21 14.18 15.59
C TRP A 77 17.76 14.80 14.25
N GLN A 78 18.71 14.98 13.33
CA GLN A 78 18.48 15.49 11.97
C GLN A 78 18.75 14.39 10.94
N PRO A 79 17.83 13.41 10.76
CA PRO A 79 18.02 12.31 9.83
C PRO A 79 18.23 12.82 8.42
N LYS A 80 19.21 12.25 7.74
CA LYS A 80 19.50 12.55 6.32
C LYS A 80 18.69 11.64 5.42
N PRO A 81 18.20 12.15 4.27
CA PRO A 81 17.53 11.30 3.30
C PRO A 81 18.49 10.21 2.79
N PRO A 82 17.96 9.02 2.42
CA PRO A 82 18.75 8.00 1.76
C PRO A 82 19.37 8.50 0.44
N ALA A 83 20.31 7.74 -0.10
CA ALA A 83 20.91 8.06 -1.40
C ALA A 83 19.86 8.14 -2.53
N GLY A 84 20.07 9.08 -3.44
CA GLY A 84 19.18 9.36 -4.58
C GLY A 84 18.26 10.56 -4.37
N ASP A 85 17.62 11.01 -5.45
CA ASP A 85 16.80 12.22 -5.46
C ASP A 85 15.34 11.94 -5.08
N GLY A 86 14.60 12.99 -4.70
CA GLY A 86 13.14 12.94 -4.54
C GLY A 86 12.63 12.35 -3.23
N TRP A 87 13.51 12.07 -2.26
CA TRP A 87 13.12 11.68 -0.91
C TRP A 87 12.50 12.85 -0.15
N PHE A 88 11.45 12.57 0.62
CA PHE A 88 10.88 13.49 1.59
C PHE A 88 10.54 12.74 2.88
N LEU A 89 10.59 13.47 4.00
CA LEU A 89 10.26 12.93 5.32
C LEU A 89 8.78 12.56 5.33
N ALA A 90 8.45 11.33 5.72
CA ALA A 90 7.08 10.87 5.84
C ALA A 90 6.66 10.69 7.29
N SER A 91 7.56 10.21 8.14
CA SER A 91 7.35 10.18 9.58
C SER A 91 8.68 10.07 10.31
N ILE A 92 8.73 10.63 11.51
CA ILE A 92 9.74 10.38 12.53
C ILE A 92 8.98 10.07 13.81
N HIS A 93 9.15 8.86 14.30
CA HIS A 93 8.38 8.30 15.42
C HIS A 93 9.22 7.32 16.22
N ASP A 94 8.73 7.04 17.42
CA ASP A 94 9.28 5.98 18.25
C ASP A 94 8.79 4.60 17.77
N ALA A 95 9.69 3.62 17.76
CA ALA A 95 9.40 2.23 17.43
C ALA A 95 9.99 1.30 18.50
N GLU A 96 9.68 0.00 18.42
CA GLU A 96 10.15 -0.99 19.40
C GLU A 96 11.69 -1.02 19.52
N ASP A 97 12.38 -0.88 18.40
CA ASP A 97 13.86 -0.84 18.31
C ASP A 97 14.42 0.60 18.43
N GLY A 98 13.62 1.53 18.97
CA GLY A 98 13.97 2.94 19.14
C GLY A 98 13.52 3.84 17.99
N PRO A 99 13.97 5.12 18.00
CA PRO A 99 13.51 6.11 17.04
C PRO A 99 13.85 5.78 15.59
N VAL A 100 12.83 5.88 14.74
CA VAL A 100 12.93 5.61 13.31
C VAL A 100 12.38 6.78 12.50
N CYS A 101 13.01 7.00 11.36
CA CYS A 101 12.60 7.95 10.35
C CYS A 101 12.20 7.20 9.08
N TYR A 102 10.94 7.36 8.66
CA TYR A 102 10.42 6.82 7.42
C TYR A 102 10.48 7.88 6.32
N TRP A 103 11.13 7.52 5.22
CA TRP A 103 11.24 8.34 4.02
C TRP A 103 10.33 7.80 2.93
N LEU A 104 9.73 8.69 2.16
CA LEU A 104 9.01 8.35 0.95
C LEU A 104 9.64 9.03 -0.25
N ARG A 105 9.53 8.38 -1.40
CA ARG A 105 9.97 8.91 -2.69
C ARG A 105 8.98 8.48 -3.75
N SER A 106 8.65 9.39 -4.67
CA SER A 106 7.84 9.04 -5.84
C SER A 106 8.54 7.96 -6.66
N ILE A 107 7.80 6.95 -7.11
CA ILE A 107 8.35 5.90 -7.98
C ILE A 107 8.87 6.45 -9.31
N GLU A 108 8.53 7.69 -9.68
CA GLU A 108 9.10 8.33 -10.88
C GLU A 108 10.63 8.53 -10.78
N PHE A 109 11.19 8.55 -9.57
CA PHE A 109 12.64 8.61 -9.33
C PHE A 109 13.28 7.21 -9.26
N ASP A 110 12.51 6.14 -9.48
CA ASP A 110 12.91 4.76 -9.31
C ASP A 110 12.43 3.91 -10.49
N PRO A 111 13.25 3.75 -11.55
CA PRO A 111 12.83 3.07 -12.78
C PRO A 111 12.36 1.63 -12.56
N GLU A 112 12.95 0.93 -11.59
CA GLU A 112 12.58 -0.44 -11.24
C GLU A 112 11.21 -0.46 -10.54
N ALA A 113 11.01 0.40 -9.54
CA ALA A 113 9.72 0.51 -8.86
C ALA A 113 8.60 0.96 -9.83
N LEU A 114 8.90 1.88 -10.76
CA LEU A 114 7.95 2.32 -11.78
C LEU A 114 7.57 1.19 -12.74
N ALA A 115 8.54 0.39 -13.20
CA ALA A 115 8.28 -0.78 -14.03
C ALA A 115 7.43 -1.82 -13.29
N ALA A 116 7.80 -2.16 -12.06
CA ALA A 116 7.04 -3.10 -11.23
C ALA A 116 5.61 -2.61 -10.96
N HIS A 117 5.42 -1.30 -10.76
CA HIS A 117 4.10 -0.71 -10.62
C HIS A 117 3.27 -0.85 -11.90
N ARG A 118 3.84 -0.58 -13.08
CA ARG A 118 3.16 -0.73 -14.38
C ARG A 118 2.73 -2.17 -14.62
N ASP A 119 3.62 -3.12 -14.41
CA ASP A 119 3.32 -4.54 -14.63
C ASP A 119 2.20 -5.02 -13.72
N ARG A 120 2.22 -4.60 -12.45
CA ARG A 120 1.17 -4.94 -11.49
C ARG A 120 -0.17 -4.29 -11.82
N SER A 121 -0.16 -3.00 -12.17
CA SER A 121 -1.36 -2.30 -12.63
C SER A 121 -1.96 -2.96 -13.87
N HIS A 122 -1.11 -3.42 -14.80
CA HIS A 122 -1.54 -4.16 -15.98
C HIS A 122 -2.17 -5.51 -15.60
N LEU A 123 -1.54 -6.27 -14.71
CA LEU A 123 -2.07 -7.55 -14.24
C LEU A 123 -3.42 -7.40 -13.54
N GLU A 124 -3.57 -6.39 -12.67
CA GLU A 124 -4.85 -6.12 -12.00
C GLU A 124 -5.93 -5.68 -13.00
N ALA A 125 -5.58 -4.90 -14.03
CA ALA A 125 -6.51 -4.56 -15.11
C ALA A 125 -6.97 -5.81 -15.88
N LEU A 126 -6.04 -6.72 -16.24
CA LEU A 126 -6.37 -7.98 -16.89
C LEU A 126 -7.28 -8.85 -16.03
N LYS A 127 -6.99 -8.95 -14.72
CA LYS A 127 -7.82 -9.67 -13.76
C LYS A 127 -9.23 -9.08 -13.67
N MET A 128 -9.35 -7.75 -13.64
CA MET A 128 -10.65 -7.08 -13.63
C MET A 128 -11.45 -7.37 -14.90
N VAL A 129 -10.81 -7.34 -16.07
CA VAL A 129 -11.43 -7.70 -17.35
C VAL A 129 -11.89 -9.15 -17.35
N LEU A 130 -11.06 -10.07 -16.87
CA LEU A 130 -11.39 -11.49 -16.75
C LEU A 130 -12.64 -11.70 -15.87
N LEU A 131 -12.66 -11.11 -14.67
CA LEU A 131 -13.79 -11.24 -13.74
C LEU A 131 -15.07 -10.62 -14.29
N THR A 132 -14.97 -9.48 -14.97
CA THR A 132 -16.12 -8.82 -15.63
C THR A 132 -16.70 -9.71 -16.73
N LYS A 133 -15.84 -10.26 -17.61
CA LYS A 133 -16.27 -11.17 -18.68
C LYS A 133 -16.85 -12.47 -18.13
N HIS A 134 -16.24 -13.01 -17.09
CA HIS A 134 -16.74 -14.18 -16.39
C HIS A 134 -18.16 -13.94 -15.85
N GLN A 135 -18.38 -12.83 -15.14
CA GLN A 135 -19.70 -12.48 -14.61
C GLN A 135 -20.74 -12.34 -15.73
N ALA A 136 -20.39 -11.67 -16.84
CA ALA A 136 -21.27 -11.55 -17.99
C ALA A 136 -21.63 -12.90 -18.61
N ALA A 137 -20.65 -13.81 -18.75
CA ALA A 137 -20.87 -15.16 -19.27
C ALA A 137 -21.77 -16.00 -18.35
N VAL A 138 -21.57 -15.91 -17.03
CA VAL A 138 -22.43 -16.59 -16.04
C VAL A 138 -23.88 -16.09 -16.13
N THR A 139 -24.09 -14.77 -16.22
CA THR A 139 -25.42 -14.17 -16.38
C THR A 139 -26.09 -14.65 -17.66
N ALA A 140 -25.41 -14.58 -18.81
CA ALA A 140 -25.96 -15.02 -20.08
C ALA A 140 -26.30 -16.53 -20.10
N ALA A 141 -25.44 -17.37 -19.49
CA ALA A 141 -25.69 -18.81 -19.39
C ALA A 141 -26.92 -19.12 -18.52
N HIS A 142 -27.12 -18.39 -17.43
CA HIS A 142 -28.32 -18.51 -16.60
C HIS A 142 -29.59 -18.10 -17.34
N GLU A 143 -29.56 -16.96 -18.04
CA GLU A 143 -30.70 -16.47 -18.82
C GLU A 143 -31.10 -17.46 -19.91
N TYR A 144 -30.14 -18.04 -20.63
CA TYR A 144 -30.39 -19.09 -21.62
C TYR A 144 -31.00 -20.34 -20.98
N PHE A 145 -30.39 -20.86 -19.91
CA PHE A 145 -30.93 -22.01 -19.17
C PHE A 145 -32.37 -21.77 -18.68
N ALA A 146 -32.66 -20.58 -18.17
CA ALA A 146 -33.97 -20.21 -17.65
C ALA A 146 -35.05 -20.12 -18.75
N ALA A 147 -34.65 -19.79 -19.99
CA ALA A 147 -35.53 -19.71 -21.14
C ALA A 147 -35.81 -21.07 -21.81
N CYS A 148 -34.98 -22.09 -21.57
CA CYS A 148 -35.16 -23.42 -22.18
C CYS A 148 -36.34 -24.19 -21.57
N ASP A 149 -37.15 -24.80 -22.44
CA ASP A 149 -38.17 -25.78 -22.07
C ASP A 149 -37.54 -27.06 -21.49
N VAL A 150 -38.35 -27.87 -20.81
CA VAL A 150 -37.88 -29.15 -20.25
C VAL A 150 -37.48 -30.09 -21.40
N GLY A 151 -36.19 -30.43 -21.48
CA GLY A 151 -35.64 -31.28 -22.51
C GLY A 151 -34.11 -31.32 -22.52
N GLU A 152 -33.54 -31.96 -23.54
CA GLU A 152 -32.09 -32.14 -23.69
C GLU A 152 -31.34 -30.80 -23.74
N GLU A 153 -31.90 -29.80 -24.42
CA GLU A 153 -31.29 -28.46 -24.53
C GLU A 153 -31.14 -27.79 -23.16
N ARG A 154 -32.13 -27.92 -22.28
CA ARG A 154 -32.06 -27.39 -20.91
C ARG A 154 -31.03 -28.10 -20.05
N LEU A 155 -30.86 -29.41 -20.21
CA LEU A 155 -29.81 -30.17 -19.53
C LEU A 155 -28.42 -29.72 -19.97
N PHE A 156 -28.25 -29.45 -21.28
CA PHE A 156 -27.02 -28.91 -21.83
C PHE A 156 -26.74 -27.49 -21.32
N ALA A 157 -27.75 -26.60 -21.35
CA ALA A 157 -27.66 -25.24 -20.82
C ALA A 157 -27.30 -25.22 -19.32
N ALA A 158 -27.91 -26.12 -18.53
CA ALA A 158 -27.61 -26.28 -17.11
C ALA A 158 -26.14 -26.66 -16.89
N ALA A 159 -25.61 -27.60 -17.68
CA ALA A 159 -24.22 -28.03 -17.58
C ALA A 159 -23.24 -26.89 -17.90
N ILE A 160 -23.54 -26.03 -18.88
CA ILE A 160 -22.74 -24.84 -19.19
C ILE A 160 -22.78 -23.85 -18.03
N PHE A 161 -23.97 -23.50 -17.55
CA PHE A 161 -24.14 -22.58 -16.44
C PHE A 161 -23.39 -23.04 -15.20
N GLU A 162 -23.51 -24.31 -14.82
CA GLU A 162 -22.83 -24.84 -13.63
C GLU A 162 -21.31 -24.78 -13.77
N ARG A 163 -20.75 -25.16 -14.93
CA ARG A 163 -19.30 -25.07 -15.18
C ARG A 163 -18.79 -23.64 -15.08
N LEU A 164 -19.52 -22.68 -15.66
CA LEU A 164 -19.14 -21.27 -15.58
C LEU A 164 -19.27 -20.77 -14.14
N ARG A 165 -20.39 -21.02 -13.46
CA ARG A 165 -20.67 -20.52 -12.11
C ARG A 165 -19.63 -20.92 -11.06
N VAL A 166 -18.97 -22.07 -11.24
CA VAL A 166 -17.96 -22.57 -10.31
C VAL A 166 -16.52 -22.24 -10.72
N ALA A 167 -16.27 -21.78 -11.94
CA ALA A 167 -14.91 -21.64 -12.48
C ALA A 167 -14.03 -20.61 -11.75
N THR A 168 -14.61 -19.66 -11.03
CA THR A 168 -13.87 -18.66 -10.23
C THR A 168 -14.16 -18.72 -8.74
N ARG A 169 -14.90 -19.74 -8.26
CA ARG A 169 -15.08 -19.97 -6.84
C ARG A 169 -13.82 -20.63 -6.30
N ARG A 170 -13.18 -20.01 -5.32
CA ARG A 170 -12.12 -20.61 -4.50
C ARG A 170 -12.74 -21.20 -3.25
#